data_AF-R9K137-F1
#
_entry.id   AF-R9K137-F1
#
_cell.length_a   1.000
_cell.length_b   1.000
_cell.length_c   1.000
_cell.angle_alpha   90.00
_cell.angle_beta   90.00
_cell.angle_gamma   90.00
#
_symmetry.space_group_name_H-M   'P 1'
#
loop_
_entity.id
_entity.type
_entity.pdbx_description
1 polymer ?
#
loop_
_entity_poly.entity_id
_entity_poly.type
_entity_poly.pdbx_seq_one_letter_code
_entity_poly.pdbx_strand_id
1 'polypeptide(L)'
;MVETAGKEYLLKLRKEQAHMREEILRLFTGKGTLSFQEIYLKMEEQYHRYCPFPYERDRILEGVVKNELAVLVSHRELAEIQAETGMGYCLALGDSGQKTGHAA
;
A
#
# COMPACT_ATOMS: atom_id res chain seq x y z
N MET A 1 23.42 5.17 19.09
CA MET A 1 21.98 5.33 19.40
C MET A 1 21.06 5.36 18.16
N VAL A 2 21.57 5.23 16.94
CA VAL A 2 20.75 5.18 15.70
C VAL A 2 19.93 3.89 15.60
N GLU A 3 20.48 2.76 16.07
CA GLU A 3 19.79 1.46 16.00
C GLU A 3 18.52 1.36 16.85
N THR A 4 18.49 2.02 18.02
CA THR A 4 17.32 2.00 18.90
C THR A 4 16.19 2.86 18.32
N ALA A 5 16.51 4.02 17.75
CA ALA A 5 15.54 4.89 17.11
C ALA A 5 14.85 4.24 15.90
N GLY A 6 15.60 3.51 15.06
CA GLY A 6 15.03 2.76 13.93
C GLY A 6 14.08 1.63 14.37
N LYS A 7 14.41 0.91 15.45
CA LYS A 7 13.57 -0.15 16.02
C LYS A 7 12.27 0.41 16.62
N GLU A 8 12.35 1.50 17.36
CA GLU A 8 11.17 2.17 17.92
C GLU A 8 10.25 2.72 16.84
N TYR A 9 10.84 3.26 15.77
CA TYR A 9 10.08 3.73 14.63
C TYR A 9 9.32 2.58 13.94
N LEU A 10 10.00 1.46 13.65
CA LEU A 10 9.36 0.26 13.10
C LEU A 10 8.24 -0.26 14.01
N LEU A 11 8.43 -0.23 15.33
CA LEU A 11 7.40 -0.64 16.30
C LEU A 11 6.17 0.27 16.26
N LYS A 12 6.35 1.59 16.05
CA LYS A 12 5.22 2.51 15.85
C LYS A 12 4.48 2.20 14.56
N LEU A 13 5.20 2.04 13.44
CA LEU A 13 4.59 1.69 12.16
C LEU A 13 3.81 0.37 12.23
N ARG A 14 4.34 -0.66 12.91
CA ARG A 14 3.62 -1.93 13.12
C ARG A 14 2.26 -1.77 13.79
N LYS A 15 2.14 -0.87 14.76
CA LYS A 15 0.86 -0.63 15.46
C LYS A 15 -0.17 0.02 14.54
N GLU A 16 0.29 0.73 13.50
CA GLU A 16 -0.54 1.44 12.54
C GLU A 16 -0.87 0.61 11.29
N GLN A 17 -0.30 -0.59 11.10
CA GLN A 17 -0.45 -1.38 9.86
C GLN A 17 -1.91 -1.64 9.46
N ALA A 18 -2.80 -1.91 10.43
CA ALA A 18 -4.21 -2.08 10.15
C ALA A 18 -4.84 -0.81 9.57
N HIS A 19 -4.54 0.35 10.17
CA HIS A 19 -5.00 1.64 9.69
C HIS A 19 -4.40 1.99 8.33
N MET A 20 -3.09 1.74 8.13
CA MET A 20 -2.42 1.91 6.83
C MET A 20 -3.13 1.12 5.72
N ARG A 21 -3.49 -0.14 5.98
CA ARG A 21 -4.22 -0.95 4.98
C ARG A 21 -5.57 -0.34 4.62
N GLU A 22 -6.35 0.09 5.62
CA GLU A 22 -7.62 0.78 5.36
C GLU A 22 -7.42 2.05 4.53
N GLU A 23 -6.40 2.84 4.81
CA GLU A 23 -6.11 4.05 4.05
C GLU A 23 -5.67 3.77 2.63
N ILE A 24 -4.79 2.77 2.44
CA ILE A 24 -4.37 2.32 1.11
C ILE A 24 -5.61 1.93 0.29
N LEU A 25 -6.52 1.13 0.85
CA LEU A 25 -7.78 0.77 0.17
C LEU A 25 -8.64 1.99 -0.16
N ARG A 26 -8.74 2.96 0.77
CA ARG A 26 -9.47 4.20 0.55
C ARG A 26 -8.89 5.05 -0.59
N LEU A 27 -7.58 4.96 -0.88
CA LEU A 27 -6.99 5.68 -2.02
C LEU A 27 -7.58 5.25 -3.38
N PHE A 28 -8.09 4.02 -3.48
CA PHE A 28 -8.70 3.50 -4.70
C PHE A 28 -10.20 3.84 -4.82
N THR A 29 -10.83 4.39 -3.78
CA THR A 29 -12.22 4.85 -3.87
C THR A 29 -12.31 6.03 -4.85
N GLY A 30 -12.76 5.77 -6.08
CA GLY A 30 -12.82 6.76 -7.16
C GLY A 30 -11.57 6.85 -8.04
N LYS A 31 -10.57 5.99 -7.85
CA LYS A 31 -9.39 5.87 -8.72
C LYS A 31 -9.24 4.44 -9.23
N GLY A 32 -9.04 4.26 -10.54
CA GLY A 32 -8.96 2.92 -11.13
C GLY A 32 -7.64 2.21 -10.85
N THR A 33 -6.51 2.91 -10.91
CA THR A 33 -5.17 2.33 -10.76
C THR A 33 -4.25 3.34 -10.09
N LEU A 34 -3.37 2.87 -9.20
CA LEU A 34 -2.33 3.67 -8.57
C LEU A 34 -0.99 2.95 -8.65
N SER A 35 0.07 3.72 -8.91
CA SER A 35 1.45 3.25 -8.81
C SER A 35 1.90 3.13 -7.36
N PHE A 36 2.94 2.33 -7.11
CA PHE A 36 3.59 2.28 -5.79
C PHE A 36 4.02 3.68 -5.31
N GLN A 37 4.53 4.52 -6.21
CA GLN A 37 5.01 5.86 -5.86
C GLN A 37 3.87 6.76 -5.37
N GLU A 38 2.71 6.73 -6.01
CA GLU A 38 1.54 7.51 -5.57
C GLU A 38 1.03 7.06 -4.20
N ILE A 39 1.00 5.74 -3.98
CA ILE A 39 0.61 5.16 -2.69
C ILE A 39 1.62 5.55 -1.61
N TYR A 40 2.91 5.39 -1.89
CA TYR A 40 3.99 5.70 -0.95
C TYR A 40 3.97 7.19 -0.55
N LEU A 41 3.80 8.12 -1.50
CA LEU A 41 3.72 9.55 -1.18
C LEU A 41 2.57 9.87 -0.21
N LYS A 42 1.42 9.21 -0.38
CA LYS A 42 0.27 9.37 0.53
C LYS A 42 0.55 8.80 1.92
N MET A 43 1.24 7.67 2.01
CA MET A 43 1.67 7.10 3.28
C MET A 43 2.76 7.97 3.94
N GLU A 44 3.67 8.53 3.15
CA GLU A 44 4.73 9.42 3.64
C GLU A 44 4.15 10.68 4.28
N GLU A 45 3.18 11.34 3.64
CA GLU A 45 2.47 12.52 4.20
C GLU A 45 1.97 12.28 5.63
N GLN A 46 1.53 11.06 5.95
CA GLN A 46 0.95 10.74 7.25
C GLN A 46 1.91 10.13 8.27
N TYR A 47 2.75 9.20 7.83
CA TYR A 47 3.54 8.35 8.72
C TYR A 47 4.99 8.82 8.85
N HIS A 48 5.47 9.69 7.95
CA HIS A 48 6.83 10.24 8.01
C HIS A 48 7.06 11.12 9.24
N ARG A 49 6.00 11.66 9.87
CA ARG A 49 6.09 12.39 11.15
C ARG A 49 6.76 11.60 12.28
N TYR A 50 6.79 10.28 12.15
CA TYR A 50 7.42 9.38 13.11
C TYR A 50 8.89 9.06 12.77
N CYS A 51 9.36 9.44 11.57
CA CYS A 51 10.71 9.18 11.12
C CYS A 51 11.71 9.96 11.99
N PRO A 52 12.63 9.27 12.70
CA PRO A 52 13.60 9.94 13.57
C PRO A 52 14.82 10.44 12.78
N PHE A 53 14.83 10.32 11.45
CA PHE A 53 15.99 10.58 10.61
C PHE A 53 15.71 11.66 9.56
N PRO A 54 16.66 12.57 9.31
CA PRO A 54 16.53 13.59 8.27
C PRO A 54 16.93 13.03 6.89
N TYR A 55 16.27 11.95 6.46
CA TYR A 55 16.51 11.36 5.15
C TYR A 55 15.50 11.87 4.12
N GLU A 56 15.97 12.10 2.89
CA GLU A 56 15.09 12.42 1.75
C GLU A 56 14.08 11.31 1.43
N ARG A 57 14.41 10.06 1.79
CA ARG A 57 13.52 8.92 1.56
C ARG A 57 13.57 7.93 2.72
N ASP A 58 12.41 7.67 3.29
CA ASP A 58 12.23 6.77 4.42
C ASP A 58 12.14 5.30 3.97
N ARG A 59 13.30 4.63 3.96
CA ARG A 59 13.39 3.22 3.56
C ARG A 59 12.63 2.25 4.48
N ILE A 60 12.43 2.62 5.75
CA ILE A 60 11.69 1.77 6.70
C ILE A 60 10.22 1.83 6.34
N LEU A 61 9.67 3.04 6.17
CA LEU A 61 8.30 3.23 5.72
C LEU A 61 8.07 2.57 4.35
N GLU A 62 9.00 2.75 3.40
CA GLU A 62 8.90 2.13 2.08
C GLU A 62 8.76 0.60 2.17
N GLY A 63 9.57 -0.03 3.02
CA GLY A 63 9.50 -1.47 3.27
C GLY A 63 8.18 -1.90 3.92
N VAL A 64 7.68 -1.12 4.88
CA VAL A 64 6.39 -1.38 5.52
C VAL A 64 5.25 -1.27 4.51
N VAL A 65 5.20 -0.22 3.71
CA VAL A 65 4.14 -0.02 2.70
C VAL A 65 4.15 -1.15 1.66
N LYS A 66 5.33 -1.58 1.20
CA LYS A 66 5.45 -2.76 0.30
C LYS A 66 4.89 -4.02 0.94
N ASN A 67 5.17 -4.24 2.22
CA ASN A 67 4.63 -5.38 2.95
C ASN A 67 3.11 -5.32 3.06
N GLU A 68 2.54 -4.16 3.40
CA GLU A 68 1.08 -4.01 3.51
C GLU A 68 0.38 -4.19 2.15
N LEU A 69 0.98 -3.72 1.06
CA LEU A 69 0.47 -4.01 -0.29
C LEU A 69 0.48 -5.50 -0.61
N ALA A 70 1.57 -6.20 -0.29
CA ALA A 70 1.65 -7.65 -0.48
C ALA A 70 0.59 -8.40 0.35
N VAL A 71 0.31 -7.95 1.57
CA VAL A 71 -0.78 -8.49 2.40
C VAL A 71 -2.14 -8.29 1.71
N LEU A 72 -2.44 -7.07 1.27
CA LEU A 72 -3.71 -6.76 0.58
C LEU A 72 -3.88 -7.55 -0.72
N VAL A 73 -2.80 -7.76 -1.47
CA VAL A 73 -2.81 -8.62 -2.67
C VAL A 73 -3.06 -10.08 -2.29
N SER A 74 -2.40 -10.58 -1.25
CA SER A 74 -2.59 -11.96 -0.77
C SER A 74 -4.02 -12.23 -0.29
N HIS A 75 -4.67 -11.21 0.27
CA HIS A 75 -6.06 -11.25 0.71
C HIS A 75 -7.06 -11.01 -0.42
N ARG A 76 -6.59 -10.76 -1.65
CA ARG A 76 -7.41 -10.42 -2.81
C ARG A 76 -8.26 -9.17 -2.60
N GLU A 77 -7.74 -8.21 -1.83
CA GLU A 77 -8.32 -6.87 -1.69
C GLU A 77 -7.77 -5.93 -2.77
N LEU A 78 -6.51 -6.14 -3.16
CA LEU A 78 -5.86 -5.50 -4.30
C LEU A 78 -5.41 -6.54 -5.33
N ALA A 79 -5.22 -6.10 -6.57
CA ALA A 79 -4.54 -6.83 -7.62
C ALA A 79 -3.34 -6.02 -8.15
N GLU A 80 -2.24 -6.71 -8.44
CA GLU A 80 -1.12 -6.14 -9.17
C GLU A 80 -1.42 -6.15 -10.66
N ILE A 81 -1.14 -5.04 -11.34
CA ILE A 81 -1.34 -4.88 -12.77
C ILE A 81 -0.08 -4.30 -13.42
N GLN A 82 0.27 -4.85 -14.57
CA GLN A 82 1.33 -4.31 -15.39
C GLN A 82 0.78 -3.15 -16.23
N ALA A 83 1.15 -1.91 -15.88
CA ALA A 83 0.84 -0.72 -16.65
C ALA A 83 2.04 -0.31 -17.52
N GLU A 84 1.79 0.60 -18.47
CA GLU A 84 2.82 1.15 -19.38
C GLU A 84 3.97 1.85 -18.62
N THR A 85 3.67 2.44 -17.47
CA THR A 85 4.63 3.14 -16.60
C THR A 85 5.28 2.25 -15.55
N GLY A 86 4.94 0.95 -15.51
CA GLY A 86 5.45 -0.02 -14.55
C GLY A 86 4.34 -0.74 -13.78
N MET A 87 4.70 -1.31 -12.63
CA MET A 87 3.77 -2.05 -11.78
C MET A 87 2.82 -1.08 -11.05
N GLY A 88 1.52 -1.32 -11.21
CA GLY A 88 0.45 -0.61 -10.52
C GLY A 88 -0.42 -1.57 -9.71
N TYR A 89 -1.33 -0.99 -8.95
CA TYR A 89 -2.30 -1.68 -8.12
C TYR A 89 -3.70 -1.19 -8.47
N CYS A 90 -4.69 -2.05 -8.34
CA CYS A 90 -6.11 -1.70 -8.39
C CYS A 90 -6.90 -2.51 -7.36
N LEU A 91 -8.13 -2.10 -7.08
CA LEU A 91 -9.04 -2.93 -6.29
C LEU A 91 -9.27 -4.25 -7.03
N ALA A 92 -9.15 -5.36 -6.30
CA ALA A 92 -9.55 -6.63 -6.85
C ALA A 92 -11.05 -6.57 -7.16
N LEU A 93 -11.42 -6.77 -8.43
CA LEU A 93 -12.82 -6.99 -8.78
C LEU A 93 -13.22 -8.28 -8.08
N GLY A 94 -14.09 -8.17 -7.08
CA GLY A 94 -14.69 -9.34 -6.46
C GLY A 94 -15.25 -10.24 -7.55
N ASP A 95 -15.14 -11.55 -7.36
CA ASP A 95 -15.79 -12.59 -8.17
C ASP A 95 -17.33 -12.50 -8.02
N SER A 96 -17.92 -11.33 -8.28
CA SER A 96 -19.34 -11.20 -8.56
C SER A 96 -19.55 -11.84 -9.92
N GLY A 97 -19.78 -13.15 -9.91
CA GLY A 97 -19.99 -13.97 -11.09
C GLY A 97 -21.02 -13.35 -12.03
N GLN A 98 -20.55 -12.59 -13.01
CA GLN A 98 -21.27 -12.38 -14.25
C GLN A 98 -20.97 -13.60 -15.12
N LYS A 99 -21.74 -14.67 -14.88
CA LYS A 99 -22.12 -15.57 -15.98
C LYS A 99 -22.91 -14.72 -16.97
N THR A 100 -22.24 -14.04 -17.88
CA THR A 100 -22.85 -13.68 -19.15
C THR A 100 -23.10 -15.00 -19.87
N GLY A 101 -24.37 -15.40 -19.91
CA GLY A 101 -24.83 -16.60 -20.58
C GLY A 101 -24.28 -16.62 -22.00
N HIS A 102 -23.66 -17.74 -22.37
CA HIS A 102 -23.37 -18.08 -23.75
C HIS A 102 -24.66 -17.98 -24.57
N ALA A 103 -24.59 -17.20 -25.65
CA ALA A 103 -25.51 -17.33 -26.77
C ALA A 103 -25.17 -18.62 -27.53
N ALA A 104 -26.16 -19.50 -27.66
CA ALA A 104 -26.37 -20.39 -28.80
C ALA A 104 -27.83 -20.88 -28.75
#